data_AF-A0A9P3UUT1-F1
#
_entry.id   AF-A0A9P3UUT1-F1
#
_cell.length_a   1.000
_cell.length_b   1.000
_cell.length_c   1.000
_cell.angle_alpha   90.00
_cell.angle_beta   90.00
_cell.angle_gamma   90.00
#
_symmetry.space_group_name_H-M   'P 1'
#
loop_
_entity.id
_entity.type
_entity.pdbx_description
1 polymer ?
#
loop_
_entity_poly.entity_id
_entity_poly.type
_entity_poly.pdbx_seq_one_letter_code
_entity_poly.pdbx_strand_id
1 'polypeptide(L)'
;MSSPSSSTPSSPRYRLKRSISVANSSDTDITPPRKRSRRERVALAQTPDCDLDDLLRRRIHDPKDRTALDDFKCMKRLRRDEDVAYVARDVMDKVKATVKRDIHAKDRKILEVELYMKWLDGLEYVPKAVEAALNAKVPGTRRRVPGLGRLSFSLLYHLIEGFIDEVNAHQDGWSFRYPVGPIEPDPLIMTLAEEANEPHTDGRSEDAVRTAEQFFARYDRVMMAAVRRYKAESNKKLMAAAMERKEESLARGCCLLSEQTGYGGTDDMGFKLLEETRGAMMEWKREADSSAEP
;
A
#
# COMPACT_ATOMS: atom_id res chain seq x y z
N MET A 1 40.59 -17.02 41.40
CA MET A 1 40.07 -15.89 42.20
C MET A 1 41.02 -14.72 42.05
N SER A 2 40.49 -13.50 41.99
CA SER A 2 41.06 -12.17 42.31
C SER A 2 42.52 -11.80 41.96
N SER A 3 42.65 -10.61 41.34
CA SER A 3 43.88 -9.80 41.13
C SER A 3 44.54 -9.34 42.45
N PRO A 4 45.73 -8.68 42.44
CA PRO A 4 45.73 -7.20 42.39
C PRO A 4 46.99 -6.46 41.83
N SER A 5 46.83 -5.15 41.56
CA SER A 5 47.80 -4.01 41.72
C SER A 5 49.18 -4.01 41.01
N SER A 6 49.84 -2.89 40.68
CA SER A 6 49.52 -1.43 40.54
C SER A 6 50.72 -0.76 39.81
N SER A 7 50.59 0.41 39.16
CA SER A 7 51.04 1.72 39.72
C SER A 7 50.99 2.87 38.69
N THR A 8 50.90 4.11 39.21
CA THR A 8 50.92 5.46 38.58
C THR A 8 52.36 6.05 38.54
N PRO A 9 52.70 7.26 38.00
CA PRO A 9 51.96 8.55 37.82
C PRO A 9 52.07 9.14 36.38
N SER A 10 51.88 10.42 36.01
CA SER A 10 51.76 11.73 36.73
C SER A 10 51.04 12.83 35.90
N SER A 11 51.10 14.10 36.32
CA SER A 11 50.68 15.31 35.55
C SER A 11 51.39 16.58 36.05
N PRO A 12 51.58 17.63 35.21
CA PRO A 12 51.15 18.97 35.64
C PRO A 12 50.63 19.95 34.55
N ARG A 13 49.35 20.30 34.68
CA ARG A 13 48.73 21.67 34.71
C ARG A 13 49.27 22.90 33.92
N TYR A 14 48.33 23.49 33.15
CA TYR A 14 47.97 24.92 32.96
C TYR A 14 48.81 25.93 32.12
N ARG A 15 48.14 26.52 31.10
CA ARG A 15 47.88 27.99 31.04
C ARG A 15 46.73 28.38 30.09
N LEU A 16 45.79 29.19 30.58
CA LEU A 16 44.83 29.97 29.76
C LEU A 16 45.41 31.39 29.49
N LYS A 17 45.08 32.00 28.35
CA LYS A 17 44.94 33.47 28.21
C LYS A 17 43.97 33.84 27.07
N ARG A 18 43.42 35.06 27.16
CA ARG A 18 42.23 35.54 26.43
C ARG A 18 42.52 36.19 25.07
N SER A 19 41.43 36.27 24.30
CA SER A 19 41.13 37.09 23.11
C SER A 19 41.82 38.46 22.99
N ILE A 20 42.16 38.81 21.74
CA ILE A 20 42.08 40.19 21.21
C ILE A 20 41.37 40.14 19.85
N SER A 21 40.46 41.08 19.61
CA SER A 21 39.75 41.31 18.36
C SER A 21 40.22 42.61 17.70
N VAL A 22 40.59 42.59 16.42
CA VAL A 22 40.59 43.77 15.54
C VAL A 22 40.16 43.33 14.14
N ALA A 23 39.47 44.20 13.41
CA ALA A 23 38.77 43.89 12.17
C ALA A 23 39.55 44.27 10.89
N ASN A 24 38.91 43.95 9.76
CA ASN A 24 38.96 44.58 8.44
C ASN A 24 39.70 43.90 7.27
N SER A 25 38.87 43.66 6.25
CA SER A 25 39.09 43.97 4.82
C SER A 25 39.58 42.85 3.89
N SER A 26 38.64 42.43 3.04
CA SER A 26 38.81 42.26 1.59
C SER A 26 40.03 41.49 1.09
N ASP A 27 39.82 40.23 0.71
CA ASP A 27 40.28 39.80 -0.61
C ASP A 27 39.27 38.83 -1.27
N THR A 28 39.39 38.69 -2.59
CA THR A 28 38.30 38.25 -3.49
C THR A 28 38.31 36.75 -3.81
N ASP A 29 37.39 36.00 -3.19
CA ASP A 29 37.22 34.57 -3.49
C ASP A 29 36.35 34.33 -4.75
N ILE A 30 37.00 34.26 -5.91
CA ILE A 30 36.35 33.90 -7.18
C ILE A 30 36.13 32.38 -7.23
N THR A 31 34.98 31.91 -6.76
CA THR A 31 34.49 30.54 -7.04
C THR A 31 33.12 30.56 -7.74
N PRO A 32 32.98 29.97 -8.96
CA PRO A 32 31.72 30.01 -9.70
C PRO A 32 30.71 28.97 -9.16
N PRO A 33 29.52 29.35 -8.67
CA PRO A 33 28.53 28.41 -8.11
C PRO A 33 27.69 27.71 -9.21
N ARG A 34 28.35 27.17 -10.24
CA ARG A 34 27.70 26.54 -11.40
C ARG A 34 27.75 25.00 -11.37
N LYS A 35 26.96 24.40 -10.47
CA LYS A 35 26.41 23.02 -10.66
C LYS A 35 25.27 22.62 -9.71
N ARG A 36 25.25 23.09 -8.44
CA ARG A 36 24.19 22.73 -7.46
C ARG A 36 22.85 23.40 -7.75
N SER A 37 22.84 24.73 -7.93
CA SER A 37 21.64 25.55 -8.18
C SER A 37 20.77 25.08 -9.37
N ARG A 38 21.38 24.55 -10.45
CA ARG A 38 20.62 24.04 -11.61
C ARG A 38 19.85 22.75 -11.29
N ARG A 39 20.30 21.94 -10.32
CA ARG A 39 19.62 20.70 -9.92
C ARG A 39 18.42 20.96 -9.00
N GLU A 40 18.53 21.97 -8.13
CA GLU A 40 17.45 22.39 -7.23
C GLU A 40 16.36 23.21 -7.95
N ARG A 41 16.74 24.14 -8.85
CA ARG A 41 15.75 24.91 -9.63
C ARG A 41 14.94 24.07 -10.62
N VAL A 42 15.48 22.92 -11.08
CA VAL A 42 14.72 21.96 -11.90
C VAL A 42 13.88 21.00 -11.04
N ALA A 43 14.19 20.81 -9.75
CA ALA A 43 13.39 19.99 -8.83
C ALA A 43 12.15 20.72 -8.26
N LEU A 44 12.12 22.05 -8.37
CA LEU A 44 11.02 22.93 -7.95
C LEU A 44 10.08 23.35 -9.09
N ALA A 45 10.51 23.21 -10.34
CA ALA A 45 9.66 23.43 -11.51
C ALA A 45 9.02 22.10 -11.94
N GLN A 46 7.68 22.08 -11.99
CA GLN A 46 6.87 20.98 -12.55
C GLN A 46 6.94 19.65 -11.77
N THR A 47 6.18 19.56 -10.68
CA THR A 47 5.50 18.30 -10.32
C THR A 47 4.02 18.62 -10.10
N PRO A 48 3.09 18.03 -10.86
CA PRO A 48 1.67 18.23 -10.58
C PRO A 48 1.35 17.64 -9.21
N ASP A 49 0.70 18.42 -8.35
CA ASP A 49 0.06 17.94 -7.12
C ASP A 49 -1.27 17.28 -7.52
N CYS A 50 -1.17 16.23 -8.34
CA CYS A 50 -2.30 15.45 -8.82
C CYS A 50 -2.68 14.41 -7.76
N ASP A 51 -3.99 14.28 -7.52
CA ASP A 51 -4.53 13.21 -6.69
C ASP A 51 -4.28 11.85 -7.36
N LEU A 52 -3.97 10.82 -6.57
CA LEU A 52 -3.81 9.48 -7.12
C LEU A 52 -5.14 8.94 -7.65
N ASP A 53 -6.25 9.25 -6.97
CA ASP A 53 -7.58 8.83 -7.42
C ASP A 53 -7.89 9.33 -8.84
N ASP A 54 -7.76 10.65 -9.06
CA ASP A 54 -7.88 11.29 -10.38
C ASP A 54 -6.95 10.67 -11.41
N LEU A 55 -5.68 10.43 -11.04
CA LEU A 55 -4.68 9.88 -11.95
C LEU A 55 -5.04 8.46 -12.39
N LEU A 56 -5.46 7.60 -11.45
CA LEU A 56 -5.83 6.22 -11.75
C LEU A 56 -7.11 6.17 -12.61
N ARG A 57 -8.12 7.00 -12.29
CA ARG A 57 -9.33 7.14 -13.12
C ARG A 57 -9.01 7.63 -14.53
N ARG A 58 -8.17 8.66 -14.65
CA ARG A 58 -7.68 9.18 -15.93
C ARG A 58 -6.94 8.12 -16.75
N ARG A 59 -6.13 7.29 -16.10
CA ARG A 59 -5.37 6.18 -16.73
C ARG A 59 -6.28 5.07 -17.29
N ILE A 60 -7.46 4.86 -16.71
CA ILE A 60 -8.47 3.93 -17.23
C ILE A 60 -9.20 4.54 -18.42
N HIS A 61 -9.56 5.83 -18.33
CA HIS A 61 -10.23 6.54 -19.42
C HIS A 61 -9.35 6.67 -20.66
N ASP A 62 -8.05 6.96 -20.50
CA ASP A 62 -7.07 6.88 -21.59
C ASP A 62 -5.84 6.02 -21.20
N PRO A 63 -5.86 4.71 -21.54
CA PRO A 63 -4.72 3.82 -21.39
C PRO A 63 -3.50 4.17 -22.26
N LYS A 64 -3.58 5.18 -23.13
CA LYS A 64 -2.45 5.72 -23.91
C LYS A 64 -1.90 7.02 -23.32
N ASP A 65 -2.54 7.61 -22.31
CA ASP A 65 -2.08 8.84 -21.65
C ASP A 65 -0.72 8.61 -20.97
N ARG A 66 0.30 9.22 -21.54
CA ARG A 66 1.68 9.15 -21.05
C ARG A 66 1.91 10.06 -19.86
N THR A 67 1.21 11.20 -19.80
CA THR A 67 1.36 12.14 -18.69
C THR A 67 0.87 11.50 -17.40
N ALA A 68 -0.30 10.84 -17.41
CA ALA A 68 -0.76 10.06 -16.26
C ALA A 68 0.24 8.96 -15.84
N LEU A 69 0.95 8.33 -16.78
CA LEU A 69 1.92 7.28 -16.48
C LEU A 69 3.25 7.84 -15.91
N ASP A 70 3.73 8.95 -16.45
CA ASP A 70 4.93 9.63 -15.97
C ASP A 70 4.66 10.28 -14.60
N ASP A 71 3.48 10.87 -14.40
CA ASP A 71 3.03 11.42 -13.12
C ASP A 71 2.91 10.33 -12.04
N PHE A 72 2.32 9.16 -12.36
CA PHE A 72 2.24 8.02 -11.43
C PHE A 72 3.62 7.58 -10.94
N LYS A 73 4.58 7.51 -11.88
CA LYS A 73 5.97 7.14 -11.60
C LYS A 73 6.74 8.22 -10.85
N CYS A 74 6.44 9.50 -11.09
CA CYS A 74 7.16 10.63 -10.51
C CYS A 74 6.56 11.14 -9.19
N MET A 75 5.35 10.69 -8.83
CA MET A 75 4.59 11.11 -7.66
C MET A 75 5.44 11.04 -6.38
N LYS A 76 5.67 12.19 -5.75
CA LYS A 76 6.51 12.31 -4.55
C LYS A 76 5.95 11.47 -3.39
N ARG A 77 4.61 11.38 -3.29
CA ARG A 77 3.84 10.62 -2.28
C ARG A 77 3.87 9.09 -2.49
N LEU A 78 4.59 8.56 -3.48
CA LEU A 78 4.73 7.11 -3.68
C LEU A 78 6.19 6.62 -3.55
N ARG A 79 7.10 7.46 -3.01
CA ARG A 79 8.53 7.13 -2.94
C ARG A 79 8.88 6.18 -1.79
N ARG A 80 8.23 6.34 -0.64
CA ARG A 80 8.40 5.47 0.54
C ARG A 80 7.18 4.58 0.72
N ASP A 81 7.33 3.44 1.41
CA ASP A 81 6.23 2.48 1.55
C ASP A 81 5.12 3.06 2.45
N GLU A 82 5.51 3.88 3.43
CA GLU A 82 4.66 4.62 4.35
C GLU A 82 3.83 5.70 3.62
N ASP A 83 4.43 6.39 2.64
CA ASP A 83 3.71 7.38 1.83
C ASP A 83 2.64 6.67 0.96
N VAL A 84 2.96 5.49 0.40
CA VAL A 84 2.02 4.67 -0.37
C VAL A 84 0.87 4.15 0.51
N ALA A 85 1.17 3.72 1.75
CA ALA A 85 0.16 3.28 2.70
C ALA A 85 -0.84 4.40 3.05
N TYR A 86 -0.35 5.64 3.22
CA TYR A 86 -1.22 6.80 3.43
C TYR A 86 -2.15 7.06 2.24
N VAL A 87 -1.63 6.98 1.00
CA VAL A 87 -2.45 7.19 -0.20
C VAL A 87 -3.44 6.04 -0.44
N ALA A 88 -3.07 4.79 -0.12
CA ALA A 88 -4.00 3.66 -0.16
C ALA A 88 -5.18 3.86 0.82
N ARG A 89 -4.91 4.39 2.02
CA ARG A 89 -5.96 4.72 2.99
C ARG A 89 -6.89 5.85 2.51
N ASP A 90 -6.34 6.92 1.94
CA ASP A 90 -7.13 8.02 1.37
C ASP A 90 -8.07 7.54 0.23
N VAL A 91 -7.59 6.62 -0.61
CA VAL A 91 -8.43 5.93 -1.62
C VAL A 91 -9.55 5.12 -0.96
N MET A 92 -9.24 4.33 0.08
CA MET A 92 -10.24 3.56 0.83
C MET A 92 -11.30 4.46 1.48
N ASP A 93 -10.88 5.55 2.13
CA ASP A 93 -11.78 6.51 2.78
C ASP A 93 -12.71 7.19 1.78
N LYS A 94 -12.21 7.58 0.60
CA LYS A 94 -13.03 8.12 -0.52
C LYS A 94 -14.05 7.10 -1.04
N VAL A 95 -13.67 5.82 -1.12
CA VAL A 95 -14.59 4.73 -1.51
C VAL A 95 -15.66 4.51 -0.46
N LYS A 96 -15.30 4.32 0.82
CA LYS A 96 -16.25 4.17 1.94
C LYS A 96 -17.23 5.35 2.02
N ALA A 97 -16.74 6.59 1.89
CA ALA A 97 -17.57 7.80 1.88
C ALA A 97 -18.51 7.90 0.66
N THR A 98 -18.14 7.30 -0.48
CA THR A 98 -19.02 7.24 -1.66
C THR A 98 -20.07 6.16 -1.50
N VAL A 99 -19.67 4.95 -1.08
CA VAL A 99 -20.60 3.84 -0.78
C VAL A 99 -21.62 4.25 0.29
N LYS A 100 -21.21 4.92 1.36
CA LYS A 100 -22.14 5.42 2.40
C LYS A 100 -23.17 6.40 1.85
N ARG A 101 -22.76 7.33 0.98
CA ARG A 101 -23.69 8.25 0.29
C ARG A 101 -24.66 7.51 -0.63
N ASP A 102 -24.18 6.52 -1.36
CA ASP A 102 -25.01 5.72 -2.29
C ASP A 102 -26.03 4.84 -1.57
N ILE A 103 -25.73 4.36 -0.36
CA ILE A 103 -26.68 3.62 0.49
C ILE A 103 -27.73 4.58 1.06
N HIS A 104 -27.30 5.72 1.64
CA HIS A 104 -28.23 6.77 2.09
C HIS A 104 -29.18 7.23 0.97
N ALA A 105 -28.69 7.42 -0.25
CA ALA A 105 -29.49 7.87 -1.38
C ALA A 105 -30.52 6.84 -1.88
N LYS A 106 -30.38 5.56 -1.49
CA LYS A 106 -31.30 4.47 -1.84
C LYS A 106 -32.31 4.15 -0.74
N ASP A 107 -32.16 4.75 0.45
CA ASP A 107 -33.02 4.61 1.63
C ASP A 107 -33.39 3.14 1.95
N ARG A 108 -32.42 2.24 1.78
CA ARG A 108 -32.56 0.80 2.04
C ARG A 108 -31.35 0.29 2.81
N LYS A 109 -31.61 -0.46 3.88
CA LYS A 109 -30.57 -1.21 4.59
C LYS A 109 -29.94 -2.28 3.71
N ILE A 110 -28.64 -2.49 3.86
CA ILE A 110 -27.87 -3.51 3.14
C ILE A 110 -27.35 -4.58 4.09
N LEU A 111 -27.05 -5.76 3.54
CA LEU A 111 -26.34 -6.80 4.29
C LEU A 111 -24.89 -6.37 4.53
N GLU A 112 -24.27 -6.88 5.59
CA GLU A 112 -22.86 -6.57 5.88
C GLU A 112 -21.93 -7.03 4.74
N VAL A 113 -22.16 -8.24 4.21
CA VAL A 113 -21.41 -8.76 3.05
C VAL A 113 -21.61 -7.93 1.77
N GLU A 114 -22.77 -7.29 1.60
CA GLU A 114 -23.00 -6.34 0.49
C GLU A 114 -22.23 -5.02 0.69
N LEU A 115 -22.00 -4.59 1.94
CA LEU A 115 -21.18 -3.40 2.24
C LEU A 115 -19.73 -3.65 1.83
N TYR A 116 -19.17 -4.79 2.24
CA TYR A 116 -17.82 -5.20 1.88
C TYR A 116 -17.67 -5.36 0.36
N MET A 117 -18.63 -6.00 -0.31
CA MET A 117 -18.65 -6.09 -1.78
C MET A 117 -18.72 -4.69 -2.44
N LYS A 118 -19.51 -3.75 -1.92
CA LYS A 118 -19.55 -2.37 -2.45
C LYS A 118 -18.23 -1.61 -2.27
N TRP A 119 -17.47 -1.86 -1.21
CA TRP A 119 -16.12 -1.32 -1.07
C TRP A 119 -15.18 -1.89 -2.14
N LEU A 120 -15.25 -3.20 -2.41
CA LEU A 120 -14.47 -3.83 -3.49
C LEU A 120 -14.85 -3.27 -4.88
N ASP A 121 -16.14 -3.16 -5.20
CA ASP A 121 -16.62 -2.51 -6.42
C ASP A 121 -16.10 -1.07 -6.57
N GLY A 122 -16.15 -0.29 -5.48
CA GLY A 122 -15.61 1.07 -5.45
C GLY A 122 -14.11 1.15 -5.68
N LEU A 123 -13.35 0.08 -5.38
CA LEU A 123 -11.91 -0.06 -5.60
C LEU A 123 -11.54 -0.65 -6.97
N GLU A 124 -12.48 -1.20 -7.73
CA GLU A 124 -12.23 -1.99 -8.95
C GLU A 124 -11.45 -1.23 -10.04
N TYR A 125 -11.52 0.10 -10.01
CA TYR A 125 -10.75 0.98 -10.88
C TYR A 125 -9.23 0.87 -10.63
N VAL A 126 -8.78 0.64 -9.40
CA VAL A 126 -7.34 0.59 -9.06
C VAL A 126 -6.60 -0.57 -9.73
N PRO A 127 -7.00 -1.86 -9.59
CA PRO A 127 -6.30 -2.95 -10.25
C PRO A 127 -6.35 -2.80 -11.79
N LYS A 128 -7.44 -2.28 -12.36
CA LYS A 128 -7.54 -1.96 -13.80
C LYS A 128 -6.52 -0.89 -14.23
N ALA A 129 -6.38 0.19 -13.47
CA ALA A 129 -5.40 1.24 -13.73
C ALA A 129 -3.95 0.74 -13.59
N VAL A 130 -3.68 -0.08 -12.57
CA VAL A 130 -2.37 -0.69 -12.33
C VAL A 130 -2.01 -1.70 -13.43
N GLU A 131 -2.94 -2.55 -13.87
CA GLU A 131 -2.74 -3.44 -15.02
C GLU A 131 -2.40 -2.65 -16.29
N ALA A 132 -3.15 -1.58 -16.58
CA ALA A 132 -2.90 -0.68 -17.70
C ALA A 132 -1.55 0.05 -17.60
N ALA A 133 -1.03 0.29 -16.40
CA ALA A 133 0.32 0.83 -16.17
C ALA A 133 1.41 -0.25 -16.36
N LEU A 134 1.25 -1.44 -15.79
CA LEU A 134 2.21 -2.56 -15.90
C LEU A 134 2.35 -3.09 -17.34
N ASN A 135 1.30 -2.96 -18.16
CA ASN A 135 1.30 -3.33 -19.58
C ASN A 135 1.74 -2.20 -20.52
N ALA A 136 1.98 -0.98 -20.00
CA ALA A 136 2.41 0.16 -20.81
C ALA A 136 3.81 -0.06 -21.45
N LYS A 137 3.95 0.32 -22.71
CA LYS A 137 5.19 0.18 -23.49
C LYS A 137 5.87 1.54 -23.70
N VAL A 138 7.21 1.54 -23.67
CA VAL A 138 8.01 2.71 -24.03
C VAL A 138 7.82 2.97 -25.53
N PRO A 139 7.42 4.20 -25.95
CA PRO A 139 7.12 4.54 -27.35
C PRO A 139 8.26 4.16 -28.31
N GLY A 140 7.89 3.65 -29.48
CA GLY A 140 8.87 3.19 -30.48
C GLY A 140 9.61 1.90 -30.12
N THR A 141 9.28 1.24 -29.00
CA THR A 141 9.94 0.00 -28.57
C THR A 141 8.94 -1.10 -28.21
N ARG A 142 9.43 -2.34 -28.10
CA ARG A 142 8.70 -3.47 -27.52
C ARG A 142 8.82 -3.56 -25.98
N ARG A 143 9.61 -2.68 -25.34
CA ARG A 143 9.93 -2.75 -23.90
C ARG A 143 8.81 -2.12 -23.06
N ARG A 144 8.49 -2.75 -21.91
CA ARG A 144 7.57 -2.20 -20.90
C ARG A 144 8.24 -1.05 -20.12
N VAL A 145 7.46 -0.07 -19.66
CA VAL A 145 7.96 1.06 -18.87
C VAL A 145 8.57 0.57 -17.55
N PRO A 146 9.83 0.95 -17.22
CA PRO A 146 10.51 0.48 -16.01
C PRO A 146 10.26 1.36 -14.79
N GLY A 147 10.33 0.75 -13.61
CA GLY A 147 10.20 1.40 -12.30
C GLY A 147 8.77 1.45 -11.77
N LEU A 148 7.87 0.61 -12.31
CA LEU A 148 6.47 0.55 -11.94
C LEU A 148 6.14 -0.63 -11.01
N GLY A 149 6.99 -1.66 -10.97
CA GLY A 149 6.72 -2.89 -10.21
C GLY A 149 6.60 -2.62 -8.71
N ARG A 150 7.58 -1.92 -8.13
CA ARG A 150 7.55 -1.52 -6.71
C ARG A 150 6.28 -0.74 -6.36
N LEU A 151 5.98 0.32 -7.13
CA LEU A 151 4.86 1.22 -6.86
C LEU A 151 3.52 0.48 -6.96
N SER A 152 3.35 -0.30 -8.03
CA SER A 152 2.16 -1.11 -8.27
C SER A 152 1.95 -2.14 -7.16
N PHE A 153 3.01 -2.84 -6.75
CA PHE A 153 2.93 -3.83 -5.69
C PHE A 153 2.63 -3.18 -4.34
N SER A 154 3.37 -2.14 -3.93
CA SER A 154 3.13 -1.47 -2.65
C SER A 154 1.71 -0.88 -2.57
N LEU A 155 1.18 -0.30 -3.67
CA LEU A 155 -0.18 0.23 -3.70
C LEU A 155 -1.22 -0.87 -3.53
N LEU A 156 -1.14 -1.95 -4.31
CA LEU A 156 -2.09 -3.07 -4.21
C LEU A 156 -1.98 -3.81 -2.87
N TYR A 157 -0.77 -3.92 -2.33
CA TYR A 157 -0.53 -4.52 -1.02
C TYR A 157 -1.19 -3.71 0.11
N HIS A 158 -0.95 -2.40 0.16
CA HIS A 158 -1.51 -1.54 1.21
C HIS A 158 -3.02 -1.32 1.05
N LEU A 159 -3.56 -1.38 -0.18
CA LEU A 159 -5.01 -1.36 -0.40
C LEU A 159 -5.70 -2.62 0.11
N ILE A 160 -5.08 -3.79 -0.03
CA ILE A 160 -5.71 -5.03 0.43
C ILE A 160 -5.50 -5.30 1.92
N GLU A 161 -4.34 -4.95 2.50
CA GLU A 161 -4.21 -4.86 3.96
C GLU A 161 -5.24 -3.85 4.52
N GLY A 162 -5.37 -2.67 3.92
CA GLY A 162 -6.38 -1.69 4.32
C GLY A 162 -7.82 -2.20 4.21
N PHE A 163 -8.15 -3.00 3.19
CA PHE A 163 -9.48 -3.64 3.08
C PHE A 163 -9.70 -4.66 4.21
N ILE A 164 -8.73 -5.55 4.44
CA ILE A 164 -8.79 -6.57 5.48
C ILE A 164 -8.89 -5.91 6.87
N ASP A 165 -8.11 -4.87 7.13
CA ASP A 165 -8.15 -4.09 8.37
C ASP A 165 -9.51 -3.43 8.59
N GLU A 166 -10.19 -2.93 7.54
CA GLU A 166 -11.53 -2.32 7.65
C GLU A 166 -12.63 -3.37 7.86
N VAL A 167 -12.52 -4.57 7.27
CA VAL A 167 -13.45 -5.68 7.53
C VAL A 167 -13.28 -6.19 8.97
N ASN A 168 -12.05 -6.50 9.40
CA ASN A 168 -11.73 -6.84 10.79
C ASN A 168 -12.23 -5.74 11.75
N ALA A 169 -11.99 -4.47 11.40
CA ALA A 169 -12.40 -3.33 12.21
C ALA A 169 -13.92 -3.22 12.41
N HIS A 170 -14.70 -3.66 11.42
CA HIS A 170 -16.15 -3.66 11.44
C HIS A 170 -16.69 -4.83 12.29
N GLN A 171 -16.12 -6.03 12.10
CA GLN A 171 -16.43 -7.23 12.89
C GLN A 171 -16.08 -7.04 14.38
N ASP A 172 -14.83 -6.64 14.69
CA ASP A 172 -14.39 -6.29 16.05
C ASP A 172 -15.20 -5.11 16.64
N GLY A 173 -15.72 -4.25 15.75
CA GLY A 173 -16.42 -3.00 16.06
C GLY A 173 -17.74 -3.18 16.80
N TRP A 174 -18.39 -4.34 16.64
CA TRP A 174 -19.56 -4.73 17.45
C TRP A 174 -19.20 -4.97 18.93
N SER A 175 -17.92 -5.13 19.26
CA SER A 175 -17.41 -5.36 20.61
C SER A 175 -16.29 -4.38 21.01
N PHE A 176 -16.67 -3.13 21.28
CA PHE A 176 -15.86 -2.07 21.93
C PHE A 176 -14.76 -1.39 21.09
N ARG A 177 -15.13 -0.35 20.33
CA ARG A 177 -14.17 0.71 19.91
C ARG A 177 -14.11 1.86 20.93
N TYR A 178 -13.27 1.68 21.96
CA TYR A 178 -12.85 2.77 22.84
C TYR A 178 -12.21 3.90 22.01
N PRO A 179 -12.47 5.21 22.28
CA PRO A 179 -13.05 5.76 23.51
C PRO A 179 -14.57 6.03 23.46
N VAL A 180 -15.30 5.64 22.42
CA VAL A 180 -16.64 6.20 22.12
C VAL A 180 -17.80 5.25 22.48
N GLY A 181 -17.74 4.67 23.69
CA GLY A 181 -18.88 3.91 24.27
C GLY A 181 -19.34 2.68 23.47
N PRO A 182 -20.57 2.20 23.71
CA PRO A 182 -21.23 1.27 22.79
C PRO A 182 -21.60 2.02 21.51
N ILE A 183 -21.13 1.54 20.37
CA ILE A 183 -21.53 2.05 19.06
C ILE A 183 -22.96 1.56 18.79
N GLU A 184 -23.89 2.49 18.53
CA GLU A 184 -25.19 2.12 17.96
C GLU A 184 -24.95 1.44 16.60
N PRO A 185 -25.57 0.27 16.33
CA PRO A 185 -25.36 -0.45 15.07
C PRO A 185 -25.68 0.48 13.89
N ASP A 186 -24.81 0.54 12.87
CA ASP A 186 -24.94 1.50 11.77
C ASP A 186 -26.34 1.34 11.14
N PRO A 187 -27.19 2.39 11.15
CA PRO A 187 -28.59 2.28 10.71
C PRO A 187 -28.75 1.94 9.23
N LEU A 188 -27.65 1.93 8.46
CA LEU A 188 -27.60 1.50 7.05
C LEU A 188 -27.42 0.00 6.87
N ILE A 189 -27.07 -0.74 7.93
CA ILE A 189 -26.78 -2.17 7.89
C ILE A 189 -27.96 -2.92 8.53
N MET A 190 -28.29 -4.08 7.95
CA MET A 190 -29.30 -4.97 8.52
C MET A 190 -28.75 -5.64 9.78
N THR A 191 -29.57 -5.70 10.82
CA THR A 191 -29.29 -6.53 11.99
C THR A 191 -29.64 -7.99 11.70
N LEU A 192 -29.04 -8.95 12.41
CA LEU A 192 -29.36 -10.39 12.26
C LEU A 192 -30.87 -10.69 12.37
N ALA A 193 -31.60 -9.90 13.17
CA ALA A 193 -33.06 -10.02 13.29
C ALA A 193 -33.81 -9.50 12.05
N GLU A 194 -33.30 -8.48 11.35
CA GLU A 194 -33.86 -8.01 10.08
C GLU A 194 -33.50 -8.97 8.93
N GLU A 195 -32.27 -9.48 8.92
CA GLU A 195 -31.76 -10.45 7.95
C GLU A 195 -32.59 -11.75 7.96
N ALA A 196 -32.84 -12.31 9.15
CA ALA A 196 -33.65 -13.53 9.32
C ALA A 196 -35.14 -13.37 8.95
N ASN A 197 -35.62 -12.13 8.78
CA ASN A 197 -37.00 -11.82 8.39
C ASN A 197 -37.13 -11.39 6.91
N GLU A 198 -36.04 -11.16 6.16
CA GLU A 198 -36.09 -10.84 4.73
C GLU A 198 -35.90 -12.12 3.88
N PRO A 199 -36.92 -12.58 3.10
CA PRO A 199 -36.87 -13.87 2.36
C PRO A 199 -35.85 -13.97 1.21
N HIS A 200 -35.00 -12.96 1.03
CA HIS A 200 -34.04 -12.84 -0.07
C HIS A 200 -32.60 -12.59 0.42
N THR A 201 -32.37 -12.61 1.74
CA THR A 201 -31.06 -12.42 2.36
C THR A 201 -30.02 -13.42 1.83
N ASP A 202 -30.35 -14.71 1.82
CA ASP A 202 -29.41 -15.77 1.42
C ASP A 202 -28.90 -15.57 -0.02
N GLY A 203 -29.81 -15.36 -0.98
CA GLY A 203 -29.45 -15.12 -2.37
C GLY A 203 -28.68 -13.82 -2.59
N ARG A 204 -28.99 -12.75 -1.84
CA ARG A 204 -28.20 -11.50 -1.85
C ARG A 204 -26.78 -11.73 -1.31
N SER A 205 -26.65 -12.54 -0.27
CA SER A 205 -25.36 -12.91 0.33
C SER A 205 -24.51 -13.74 -0.65
N GLU A 206 -25.08 -14.81 -1.23
CA GLU A 206 -24.42 -15.64 -2.25
C GLU A 206 -23.97 -14.82 -3.48
N ASP A 207 -24.82 -13.92 -3.97
CA ASP A 207 -24.50 -13.02 -5.08
C ASP A 207 -23.36 -12.05 -4.73
N ALA A 208 -23.34 -11.52 -3.51
CA ALA A 208 -22.28 -10.63 -3.03
C ALA A 208 -20.94 -11.36 -2.88
N VAL A 209 -20.93 -12.55 -2.25
CA VAL A 209 -19.76 -13.43 -2.11
C VAL A 209 -19.20 -13.77 -3.49
N ARG A 210 -20.04 -14.28 -4.41
CA ARG A 210 -19.62 -14.63 -5.78
C ARG A 210 -19.03 -13.45 -6.54
N THR A 211 -19.53 -12.23 -6.30
CA THR A 211 -19.00 -11.00 -6.92
C THR A 211 -17.66 -10.60 -6.30
N ALA A 212 -17.51 -10.69 -4.98
CA ALA A 212 -16.25 -10.47 -4.28
C ALA A 212 -15.16 -11.46 -4.72
N GLU A 213 -15.47 -12.76 -4.83
CA GLU A 213 -14.51 -13.77 -5.32
C GLU A 213 -14.02 -13.47 -6.74
N GLN A 214 -14.92 -13.02 -7.64
CA GLN A 214 -14.52 -12.56 -8.97
C GLN A 214 -13.62 -11.33 -8.91
N PHE A 215 -13.82 -10.41 -7.97
CA PHE A 215 -12.90 -9.29 -7.72
C PHE A 215 -11.54 -9.82 -7.27
N PHE A 216 -11.47 -10.68 -6.26
CA PHE A 216 -10.22 -11.24 -5.74
C PHE A 216 -9.43 -11.99 -6.82
N ALA A 217 -10.09 -12.79 -7.66
CA ALA A 217 -9.44 -13.47 -8.78
C ALA A 217 -8.91 -12.53 -9.88
N ARG A 218 -9.47 -11.30 -10.01
CA ARG A 218 -8.88 -10.24 -10.85
C ARG A 218 -7.70 -9.56 -10.13
N TYR A 219 -7.89 -9.24 -8.86
CA TYR A 219 -6.90 -8.55 -8.02
C TYR A 219 -5.60 -9.35 -7.90
N ASP A 220 -5.71 -10.66 -7.64
CA ASP A 220 -4.59 -11.58 -7.48
C ASP A 220 -3.69 -11.59 -8.72
N ARG A 221 -4.27 -11.80 -9.90
CA ARG A 221 -3.52 -11.81 -11.17
C ARG A 221 -2.76 -10.50 -11.43
N VAL A 222 -3.34 -9.35 -11.09
CA VAL A 222 -2.67 -8.04 -11.25
C VAL A 222 -1.59 -7.84 -10.19
N MET A 223 -1.84 -8.23 -8.93
CA MET A 223 -0.90 -8.10 -7.82
C MET A 223 0.30 -9.05 -7.99
N MET A 224 0.08 -10.29 -8.42
CA MET A 224 1.10 -11.26 -8.82
C MET A 224 1.95 -10.74 -10.00
N ALA A 225 1.33 -10.12 -11.01
CA ALA A 225 2.05 -9.45 -12.09
C ALA A 225 2.90 -8.27 -11.57
N ALA A 226 2.43 -7.54 -10.56
CA ALA A 226 3.18 -6.49 -9.88
C ALA A 226 4.37 -7.05 -9.08
N VAL A 227 4.20 -8.14 -8.32
CA VAL A 227 5.29 -8.86 -7.61
C VAL A 227 6.37 -9.29 -8.60
N ARG A 228 6.00 -10.00 -9.68
CA ARG A 228 6.94 -10.45 -10.72
C ARG A 228 7.66 -9.29 -11.38
N ARG A 229 6.98 -8.16 -11.61
CA ARG A 229 7.61 -6.94 -12.13
C ARG A 229 8.55 -6.29 -11.12
N TYR A 230 8.20 -6.24 -9.84
CA TYR A 230 9.04 -5.69 -8.78
C TYR A 230 10.34 -6.49 -8.62
N LYS A 231 10.23 -7.82 -8.57
CA LYS A 231 11.36 -8.77 -8.58
C LYS A 231 12.33 -8.49 -9.73
N ALA A 232 11.81 -8.42 -10.96
CA ALA A 232 12.60 -8.15 -12.16
C ALA A 232 13.26 -6.75 -12.18
N GLU A 233 12.70 -5.76 -11.48
CA GLU A 233 13.24 -4.40 -11.40
C GLU A 233 14.19 -4.18 -10.21
N SER A 234 14.11 -5.00 -9.16
CA SER A 234 14.73 -4.71 -7.85
C SER A 234 15.49 -5.87 -7.21
N ASN A 235 15.88 -6.89 -7.98
CA ASN A 235 16.46 -8.15 -7.51
C ASN A 235 17.62 -7.98 -6.50
N LYS A 236 17.29 -8.00 -5.20
CA LYS A 236 18.18 -7.81 -4.05
C LYS A 236 17.67 -8.69 -2.91
N LYS A 237 18.55 -9.46 -2.26
CA LYS A 237 18.18 -10.40 -1.17
C LYS A 237 17.38 -9.75 -0.03
N LEU A 238 17.71 -8.51 0.35
CA LEU A 238 16.96 -7.74 1.36
C LEU A 238 15.48 -7.48 0.99
N MET A 239 15.13 -7.44 -0.29
CA MET A 239 13.74 -7.28 -0.73
C MET A 239 12.98 -8.60 -0.64
N ALA A 240 13.64 -9.75 -0.85
CA ALA A 240 13.01 -11.07 -0.74
C ALA A 240 12.57 -11.39 0.70
N ALA A 241 13.41 -11.08 1.70
CA ALA A 241 13.03 -11.18 3.13
C ALA A 241 11.97 -10.13 3.56
N ALA A 242 11.74 -9.09 2.76
CA ALA A 242 10.61 -8.18 2.94
C ALA A 242 9.33 -8.72 2.28
N MET A 243 9.44 -9.52 1.21
CA MET A 243 8.29 -10.20 0.60
C MET A 243 7.77 -11.32 1.49
N GLU A 244 8.65 -12.13 2.08
CA GLU A 244 8.28 -13.21 3.02
C GLU A 244 7.37 -12.69 4.15
N ARG A 245 7.81 -11.67 4.90
CA ARG A 245 7.01 -11.06 5.98
C ARG A 245 5.70 -10.42 5.49
N LYS A 246 5.67 -9.92 4.24
CA LYS A 246 4.46 -9.42 3.60
C LYS A 246 3.51 -10.56 3.19
N GLU A 247 4.04 -11.73 2.81
CA GLU A 247 3.25 -12.93 2.54
C GLU A 247 2.65 -13.48 3.85
N GLU A 248 3.44 -13.58 4.92
CA GLU A 248 2.97 -14.01 6.25
C GLU A 248 1.87 -13.09 6.82
N SER A 249 1.96 -11.77 6.57
CA SER A 249 0.91 -10.80 6.91
C SER A 249 -0.35 -11.08 6.08
N LEU A 250 -0.19 -11.13 4.76
CA LEU A 250 -1.30 -11.31 3.82
C LEU A 250 -2.00 -12.66 3.99
N ALA A 251 -1.27 -13.73 4.27
CA ALA A 251 -1.80 -15.07 4.53
C ALA A 251 -2.74 -15.10 5.74
N ARG A 252 -2.33 -14.46 6.85
CA ARG A 252 -3.15 -14.34 8.05
C ARG A 252 -4.37 -13.45 7.82
N GLY A 253 -4.18 -12.32 7.14
CA GLY A 253 -5.27 -11.43 6.77
C GLY A 253 -6.31 -12.10 5.86
N CYS A 254 -5.86 -12.89 4.88
CA CYS A 254 -6.73 -13.67 4.00
C CYS A 254 -7.50 -14.77 4.75
N CYS A 255 -6.86 -15.44 5.71
CA CYS A 255 -7.52 -16.45 6.55
C CYS A 255 -8.67 -15.83 7.38
N LEU A 256 -8.38 -14.74 8.10
CA LEU A 256 -9.38 -14.00 8.89
C LEU A 256 -10.51 -13.45 8.01
N LEU A 257 -10.17 -12.88 6.86
CA LEU A 257 -11.17 -12.39 5.91
C LEU A 257 -12.07 -13.52 5.41
N SER A 258 -11.50 -14.69 5.08
CA SER A 258 -12.26 -15.87 4.65
C SER A 258 -13.23 -16.34 5.73
N GLU A 259 -12.77 -16.44 6.98
CA GLU A 259 -13.57 -16.82 8.15
C GLU A 259 -14.73 -15.83 8.40
N GLN A 260 -14.49 -14.53 8.28
CA GLN A 260 -15.47 -13.47 8.55
C GLN A 260 -16.50 -13.25 7.43
N THR A 261 -16.19 -13.63 6.18
CA THR A 261 -17.00 -13.24 5.00
C THR A 261 -17.42 -14.38 4.09
N GLY A 262 -16.87 -15.59 4.30
CA GLY A 262 -17.06 -16.73 3.41
C GLY A 262 -16.34 -16.61 2.06
N TYR A 263 -15.48 -15.60 1.86
CA TYR A 263 -14.72 -15.43 0.63
C TYR A 263 -13.62 -16.51 0.49
N GLY A 264 -13.43 -17.05 -0.71
CA GLY A 264 -12.35 -17.99 -1.03
C GLY A 264 -12.79 -19.45 -1.13
N GLY A 265 -14.10 -19.70 -1.23
CA GLY A 265 -14.70 -21.02 -1.35
C GLY A 265 -14.72 -21.84 -0.07
N THR A 266 -15.34 -23.01 -0.15
CA THR A 266 -15.68 -23.90 0.97
C THR A 266 -14.56 -24.87 1.39
N ASP A 267 -13.29 -24.58 1.07
CA ASP A 267 -12.19 -25.39 1.59
C ASP A 267 -11.87 -24.85 2.99
N ASP A 268 -11.99 -25.70 4.02
CA ASP A 268 -12.04 -25.40 5.48
C ASP A 268 -10.91 -24.53 6.08
N MET A 269 -9.96 -24.05 5.28
CA MET A 269 -8.74 -23.37 5.69
C MET A 269 -8.51 -22.00 5.02
N GLY A 270 -9.45 -21.51 4.17
CA GLY A 270 -9.42 -20.15 3.61
C GLY A 270 -8.23 -19.79 2.69
N PHE A 271 -7.42 -20.78 2.29
CA PHE A 271 -6.11 -20.54 1.67
C PHE A 271 -6.14 -19.98 0.24
N LYS A 272 -7.28 -20.02 -0.46
CA LYS A 272 -7.39 -19.68 -1.89
C LYS A 272 -7.35 -18.18 -2.20
N LEU A 273 -7.57 -17.31 -1.20
CA LEU A 273 -7.46 -15.87 -1.40
C LEU A 273 -6.00 -15.47 -1.68
N LEU A 274 -5.80 -14.82 -2.83
CA LEU A 274 -4.52 -14.30 -3.31
C LEU A 274 -3.40 -15.36 -3.46
N GLU A 275 -3.78 -16.59 -3.79
CA GLU A 275 -2.88 -17.74 -3.91
C GLU A 275 -1.74 -17.48 -4.93
N GLU A 276 -2.02 -16.90 -6.09
CA GLU A 276 -1.00 -16.67 -7.12
C GLU A 276 0.03 -15.61 -6.68
N THR A 277 -0.42 -14.55 -6.02
CA THR A 277 0.42 -13.48 -5.46
C THR A 277 1.31 -14.02 -4.35
N ARG A 278 0.73 -14.73 -3.39
CA ARG A 278 1.45 -15.34 -2.26
C ARG A 278 2.48 -16.36 -2.77
N GLY A 279 2.10 -17.20 -3.73
CA GLY A 279 3.01 -18.12 -4.43
C GLY A 279 4.19 -17.41 -5.09
N ALA A 280 3.95 -16.29 -5.79
CA ALA A 280 5.01 -15.49 -6.42
C ALA A 280 5.94 -14.79 -5.41
N MET A 281 5.44 -14.42 -4.22
CA MET A 281 6.23 -13.85 -3.13
C MET A 281 7.15 -14.91 -2.51
N MET A 282 6.64 -16.12 -2.25
CA MET A 282 7.44 -17.25 -1.75
C MET A 282 8.43 -17.78 -2.78
N GLU A 283 8.07 -17.78 -4.08
CA GLU A 283 8.99 -18.10 -5.17
C GLU A 283 10.20 -17.14 -5.19
N TRP A 284 9.97 -15.83 -5.03
CA TRP A 284 11.07 -14.86 -4.92
C TRP A 284 11.96 -15.12 -3.70
N LYS A 285 11.38 -15.46 -2.53
CA LYS A 285 12.15 -15.84 -1.33
C LYS A 285 13.06 -17.05 -1.60
N ARG A 286 12.51 -18.17 -2.10
CA ARG A 286 13.27 -19.40 -2.41
C ARG A 286 14.41 -19.19 -3.41
N GLU A 287 14.20 -18.38 -4.45
CA GLU A 287 15.27 -18.03 -5.42
C GLU A 287 16.38 -17.19 -4.79
N ALA A 288 16.05 -16.28 -3.86
CA ALA A 288 17.04 -15.43 -3.21
C ALA A 288 17.96 -16.22 -2.25
N ASP A 289 17.41 -17.27 -1.63
CA ASP A 289 18.13 -18.18 -0.71
C ASP A 289 18.99 -19.20 -1.46
N SER A 290 18.45 -19.84 -2.51
CA SER A 290 19.25 -20.72 -3.39
C SER A 290 20.37 -19.97 -4.13
N SER A 291 20.19 -18.66 -4.39
CA SER A 291 21.27 -17.77 -4.86
C SER A 291 22.25 -17.35 -3.75
N ALA A 292 22.19 -17.95 -2.56
CA ALA A 292 23.06 -17.67 -1.41
C ALA A 292 23.94 -18.84 -0.95
N GLU A 293 23.67 -20.06 -1.42
CA GLU A 293 24.55 -21.20 -1.22
C GLU A 293 25.64 -21.19 -2.31
N PRO A 294 26.94 -21.17 -1.94
CA PRO A 294 28.07 -21.17 -2.87
C PRO A 294 28.51 -22.58 -3.31
#